data_AF-A0A8T4VKL5-F1
#
_entry.id   AF-A0A8T4VKL5-F1
#
_cell.length_a   1.000
_cell.length_b   1.000
_cell.length_c   1.000
_cell.angle_alpha   90.00
_cell.angle_beta   90.00
_cell.angle_gamma   90.00
#
_symmetry.space_group_name_H-M   'P 1'
#
loop_
_entity.id
_entity.type
_entity.pdbx_description
1 polymer ?
#
loop_
_entity_poly.entity_id
_entity_poly.type
_entity_poly.pdbx_seq_one_letter_code
_entity_poly.pdbx_strand_id
1 'polypeptide(L)'
;MGTKGRELLGDKVDHILELLNNALADEWLAYYQYWTGSKVVVGPMKGEVEGELIEHANDELRHADMLVERILQLGGTPIIDPKEWYKKTNCGYDAPSDPNVYKIL
;
A
#
# COMPACT_ATOMS: atom_id res chain seq x y z
N MET A 1 2.06 5.53 -24.56
CA MET A 1 0.69 5.33 -24.05
C MET A 1 0.58 6.15 -22.76
N GLY A 2 -0.41 7.04 -22.62
CA GLY A 2 -0.55 7.97 -21.48
C GLY A 2 -1.01 9.38 -21.86
N THR A 3 -0.82 9.78 -23.12
CA THR A 3 -1.06 11.14 -23.63
C THR A 3 -2.51 11.63 -23.47
N LYS A 4 -3.50 10.78 -23.77
CA LYS A 4 -4.92 11.13 -23.66
C LYS A 4 -5.40 11.27 -22.21
N GLY A 5 -4.80 10.51 -21.28
CA GLY A 5 -5.10 10.63 -19.85
C GLY A 5 -4.61 11.95 -19.28
N ARG A 6 -3.37 12.34 -19.60
CA ARG A 6 -2.84 13.67 -19.26
C ARG A 6 -3.66 14.80 -19.87
N GLU A 7 -4.05 14.67 -21.14
CA GLU A 7 -4.86 15.67 -21.84
C GLU A 7 -6.21 15.92 -21.14
N LEU A 8 -6.91 14.85 -20.73
CA LEU A 8 -8.18 14.95 -20.00
C LEU A 8 -8.03 15.58 -18.61
N LEU A 9 -6.91 15.31 -17.94
CA LEU A 9 -6.65 15.81 -16.59
C LEU A 9 -6.15 17.26 -16.59
N GLY A 10 -5.47 17.69 -17.65
CA GLY A 10 -4.98 19.06 -17.80
C GLY A 10 -4.10 19.51 -16.62
N ASP A 11 -4.54 20.56 -15.94
CA ASP A 11 -3.91 21.16 -14.76
C ASP A 11 -4.01 20.30 -13.49
N LYS A 12 -4.88 19.28 -13.47
CA LYS A 12 -5.08 18.41 -12.31
C LYS A 12 -4.08 17.26 -12.22
N VAL A 13 -3.25 17.05 -13.26
CA VAL A 13 -2.34 15.90 -13.33
C VAL A 13 -1.43 15.84 -12.09
N ASP A 14 -0.87 16.98 -11.69
CA ASP A 14 0.08 17.02 -10.56
C ASP A 14 -0.59 16.64 -9.24
N HIS A 15 -1.81 17.10 -9.01
CA HIS A 15 -2.58 16.70 -7.84
C HIS A 15 -2.96 15.21 -7.86
N ILE A 16 -3.32 14.66 -9.02
CA ILE A 16 -3.59 13.21 -9.15
C ILE A 16 -2.31 12.41 -8.90
N LEU A 17 -1.16 12.86 -9.40
CA LEU A 17 0.12 12.21 -9.13
C LEU A 17 0.49 12.23 -7.64
N GLU A 18 0.16 13.30 -6.93
CA GLU A 18 0.30 13.39 -5.47
C GLU A 18 -0.58 12.35 -4.77
N LEU A 19 -1.88 12.30 -5.09
CA LEU A 19 -2.80 11.33 -4.49
C LEU A 19 -2.38 9.88 -4.77
N LEU A 20 -1.94 9.58 -5.99
CA LEU A 20 -1.45 8.24 -6.34
C LEU A 20 -0.19 7.86 -5.56
N ASN A 21 0.71 8.82 -5.30
CA ASN A 21 1.89 8.56 -4.47
C ASN A 21 1.56 8.41 -2.98
N ASN A 22 0.53 9.12 -2.49
CA ASN A 22 0.05 8.96 -1.12
C ASN A 22 -0.59 7.57 -0.95
N ALA A 23 -1.45 7.15 -1.90
CA ALA A 23 -2.00 5.80 -1.93
C ALA A 23 -0.88 4.74 -2.03
N LEU A 24 0.14 4.96 -2.87
CA LEU A 24 1.27 4.01 -2.97
C LEU A 24 2.03 3.88 -1.65
N ALA A 25 2.16 4.96 -0.87
CA ALA A 25 2.73 4.88 0.46
C ALA A 25 1.85 4.06 1.43
N ASP A 26 0.53 4.23 1.36
CA ASP A 26 -0.42 3.43 2.15
C ASP A 26 -0.30 1.94 1.81
N GLU A 27 -0.29 1.56 0.53
CA GLU A 27 -0.18 0.16 0.11
C GLU A 27 1.14 -0.48 0.56
N TRP A 28 2.26 0.25 0.52
CA TRP A 28 3.53 -0.27 1.01
C TRP A 28 3.52 -0.52 2.52
N LEU A 29 2.92 0.38 3.30
CA LEU A 29 2.79 0.22 4.74
C LEU A 29 1.82 -0.92 5.08
N ALA A 30 0.68 -1.01 4.40
CA ALA A 30 -0.31 -2.06 4.57
C ALA A 30 0.26 -3.44 4.18
N TYR A 31 0.96 -3.54 3.05
CA TYR A 31 1.71 -4.73 2.64
C TYR A 31 2.62 -5.21 3.77
N TYR A 32 3.48 -4.32 4.28
CA TYR A 32 4.43 -4.68 5.31
C TYR A 32 3.73 -5.04 6.62
N GLN A 33 2.65 -4.35 6.98
CA GLN A 33 1.83 -4.62 8.15
C GLN A 33 1.22 -6.03 8.11
N TYR A 34 0.51 -6.39 7.04
CA TYR A 34 -0.09 -7.71 6.89
C TYR A 34 0.97 -8.81 6.76
N TRP A 35 2.02 -8.56 5.97
CA TRP A 35 3.10 -9.52 5.80
C TRP A 35 3.80 -9.81 7.13
N THR A 36 4.20 -8.78 7.89
CA THR A 36 4.81 -8.97 9.21
C THR A 36 3.83 -9.58 10.21
N GLY A 37 2.57 -9.13 10.21
CA GLY A 37 1.49 -9.70 11.01
C GLY A 37 1.37 -11.21 10.83
N SER A 38 1.40 -11.68 9.58
CA SER A 38 1.37 -13.12 9.27
C SER A 38 2.54 -13.91 9.88
N LYS A 39 3.70 -13.27 10.10
CA LYS A 39 4.89 -13.94 10.66
C LYS A 39 4.89 -13.99 12.17
N VAL A 40 4.25 -13.02 12.81
CA VAL A 40 4.31 -12.85 14.27
C VAL A 40 3.03 -13.30 14.97
N VAL A 41 1.92 -13.52 14.24
CA VAL A 41 0.63 -13.89 14.82
C VAL A 41 0.68 -15.19 15.65
N VAL A 42 0.01 -15.16 16.81
CA VAL A 42 -0.12 -16.26 17.77
C VAL A 42 -1.55 -16.38 18.30
N GLY A 43 -1.96 -17.62 18.62
CA GLY A 43 -3.25 -17.89 19.26
C GLY A 43 -4.03 -19.01 18.58
N PRO A 44 -5.28 -19.24 19.04
CA PRO A 44 -6.20 -20.18 18.39
C PRO A 44 -6.42 -19.81 16.92
N MET A 45 -6.60 -20.80 16.06
CA MET A 45 -6.87 -20.58 14.62
C MET A 45 -5.77 -19.78 13.88
N LYS A 46 -4.56 -19.68 14.46
CA LYS A 46 -3.41 -18.99 13.85
C LYS A 46 -3.24 -19.26 12.36
N GLY A 47 -3.37 -20.52 11.93
CA GLY A 47 -3.13 -20.90 10.53
C GLY A 47 -4.13 -20.26 9.55
N GLU A 48 -5.38 -20.08 9.97
CA GLU A 48 -6.41 -19.41 9.16
C GLU A 48 -6.12 -17.91 9.10
N VAL A 49 -5.84 -17.28 10.25
CA VAL A 49 -5.49 -15.85 10.33
C VAL A 49 -4.21 -15.54 9.56
N GLU A 50 -3.18 -16.39 9.66
CA GLU A 50 -1.95 -16.27 8.87
C GLU A 50 -2.25 -16.33 7.36
N GLY A 51 -3.18 -17.20 6.94
CA GLY A 51 -3.65 -17.29 5.56
C GLY A 51 -4.28 -15.99 5.07
N GLU A 52 -5.27 -15.46 5.81
CA GLU A 52 -5.93 -14.20 5.48
C GLU A 52 -4.95 -13.01 5.41
N LEU A 53 -4.02 -12.91 6.36
CA LEU A 53 -3.00 -11.86 6.35
C LEU A 53 -2.07 -11.95 5.13
N ILE A 54 -1.74 -13.16 4.67
CA ILE A 54 -0.97 -13.34 3.45
C ILE A 54 -1.79 -12.98 2.22
N GLU A 55 -3.09 -13.30 2.18
CA GLU A 55 -3.97 -12.87 1.10
C GLU A 55 -4.03 -11.35 1.01
N HIS A 56 -4.26 -10.66 2.13
CA HIS A 56 -4.25 -9.19 2.19
C HIS A 56 -2.89 -8.62 1.75
N ALA A 57 -1.77 -9.16 2.25
CA ALA A 57 -0.45 -8.71 1.80
C ALA A 57 -0.28 -8.85 0.27
N ASN A 58 -0.72 -9.96 -0.33
CA ASN A 58 -0.64 -10.12 -1.79
C ASN A 58 -1.55 -9.13 -2.54
N ASP A 59 -2.72 -8.79 -1.97
CA ASP A 59 -3.61 -7.79 -2.53
C ASP A 59 -2.99 -6.40 -2.51
N GLU A 60 -2.38 -5.96 -1.39
CA GLU A 60 -1.74 -4.64 -1.34
C GLU A 60 -0.52 -4.54 -2.25
N LEU A 61 0.22 -5.63 -2.44
CA LEU A 61 1.31 -5.67 -3.44
C LEU A 61 0.76 -5.46 -4.86
N ARG A 62 -0.35 -6.13 -5.19
CA ARG A 62 -1.03 -5.97 -6.49
C ARG A 62 -1.57 -4.54 -6.65
N HIS A 63 -2.09 -3.93 -5.60
CA HIS A 63 -2.51 -2.53 -5.62
C HIS A 63 -1.33 -1.58 -5.84
N ALA A 64 -0.19 -1.81 -5.17
CA ALA A 64 1.03 -1.04 -5.36
C ALA A 64 1.53 -1.09 -6.82
N ASP A 65 1.50 -2.27 -7.46
CA ASP A 65 1.84 -2.42 -8.88
C ASP A 65 0.90 -1.58 -9.78
N MET A 66 -0.42 -1.66 -9.55
CA MET A 66 -1.41 -0.87 -10.30
C MET A 66 -1.18 0.65 -10.16
N LEU A 67 -0.81 1.10 -8.95
CA LEU A 67 -0.52 2.51 -8.67
C LEU A 67 0.77 2.96 -9.37
N VAL A 68 1.85 2.17 -9.29
CA VAL A 68 3.11 2.45 -9.98
C VAL A 68 2.89 2.55 -11.48
N GLU A 69 2.19 1.59 -12.08
CA GLU A 69 1.86 1.63 -13.51
C GLU A 69 1.10 2.91 -13.87
N ARG A 70 0.10 3.29 -13.07
CA ARG A 70 -0.68 4.51 -13.34
C ARG A 70 0.16 5.77 -13.21
N ILE A 71 1.02 5.87 -12.20
CA ILE A 71 1.94 7.00 -12.01
C ILE A 71 2.84 7.15 -13.24
N LEU A 72 3.45 6.05 -13.69
CA LEU A 72 4.33 6.04 -14.87
C LEU A 72 3.58 6.40 -16.17
N GLN A 73 2.35 5.90 -16.35
CA GLN A 73 1.50 6.25 -17.51
C GLN A 73 1.17 7.75 -17.55
N LEU A 74 1.06 8.41 -16.40
CA LEU A 74 0.83 9.86 -16.29
C LEU A 74 2.12 10.69 -16.36
N GLY A 75 3.28 10.02 -16.49
CA GLY A 75 4.60 10.65 -16.56
C GLY A 75 5.14 11.13 -15.22
N GLY A 76 4.58 10.65 -14.10
CA GLY A 76 5.08 10.92 -12.76
C GLY A 76 6.21 9.96 -12.36
N THR A 77 6.74 10.18 -11.16
CA THR A 77 7.73 9.30 -10.53
C THR A 77 7.10 8.68 -9.28
N PRO A 78 7.10 7.34 -9.14
CA PRO A 78 6.67 6.68 -7.92
C PRO A 78 7.55 7.08 -6.73
N ILE A 79 7.01 7.02 -5.52
CA ILE A 79 7.79 7.12 -4.29
C ILE A 79 8.75 5.93 -4.19
N ILE A 80 10.05 6.22 -4.08
CA ILE A 80 11.12 5.20 -4.10
C ILE A 80 11.93 5.10 -2.79
N ASP A 81 11.75 6.05 -1.86
CA ASP A 81 12.42 6.03 -0.55
C ASP A 81 11.41 5.67 0.54
N PRO A 82 11.59 4.54 1.25
CA PRO A 82 10.73 4.16 2.36
C PRO A 82 10.59 5.22 3.48
N LYS A 83 11.58 6.11 3.64
CA LYS A 83 11.50 7.21 4.62
C LYS A 83 10.38 8.21 4.31
N GLU A 84 9.94 8.26 3.06
CA GLU A 84 8.88 9.17 2.62
C GLU A 84 7.49 8.58 2.85
N TRP A 85 7.34 7.26 3.08
CA TRP A 85 6.04 6.62 3.25
C TRP A 85 5.24 7.24 4.40
N TYR A 86 5.87 7.40 5.57
CA TYR A 86 5.25 8.03 6.74
C TYR A 86 4.90 9.51 6.56
N LYS A 87 5.50 10.19 5.58
CA LYS A 87 5.21 11.60 5.28
C LYS A 87 4.03 11.75 4.31
N LYS A 88 3.74 10.70 3.53
CA LYS A 88 2.75 10.70 2.45
C LYS A 88 1.52 9.85 2.71
N THR A 89 1.63 8.90 3.63
CA THR A 89 0.53 8.03 4.04
C THR A 89 -0.66 8.82 4.55
N ASN A 90 -1.86 8.36 4.22
CA ASN A 90 -3.11 8.87 4.76
C ASN A 90 -3.49 8.13 6.06
N CYS A 91 -3.18 6.83 6.14
CA CYS A 91 -3.64 5.94 7.21
C CYS A 91 -2.59 5.71 8.31
N GLY A 92 -1.30 5.92 8.00
CA GLY A 92 -0.20 5.55 8.87
C GLY A 92 0.16 4.07 8.78
N TYR A 93 0.98 3.63 9.72
CA TYR A 93 1.35 2.23 9.90
C TYR A 93 0.96 1.80 11.31
N ASP A 94 0.27 0.68 11.42
CA ASP A 94 -0.01 0.07 12.71
C ASP A 94 0.87 -1.17 12.88
N ALA A 95 1.86 -1.06 13.76
CA ALA A 95 2.77 -2.17 14.01
C ALA A 95 1.99 -3.31 14.69
N PRO A 96 2.15 -4.58 14.27
CA PRO A 96 1.56 -5.74 14.94
C PRO A 96 2.30 -6.04 16.25
N SER A 97 2.22 -5.10 17.19
CA SER A 97 2.94 -5.08 18.47
C SER A 97 2.31 -6.01 19.51
N ASP A 98 1.00 -6.29 19.37
CA ASP A 98 0.32 -7.37 20.05
C ASP A 98 0.08 -8.51 19.04
N PRO A 99 0.80 -9.64 19.15
CA PRO A 99 0.70 -10.73 18.19
C PRO A 99 -0.58 -11.58 18.33
N ASN A 100 -1.46 -11.28 19.28
CA ASN A 100 -2.64 -12.09 19.53
C ASN A 100 -3.64 -12.00 18.37
N VAL A 101 -4.16 -13.13 17.89
CA VAL A 101 -5.21 -13.21 16.85
C VAL A 101 -6.41 -12.28 17.09
N TYR A 102 -6.79 -12.01 18.34
CA TYR A 102 -7.91 -11.11 18.66
C TYR A 102 -7.58 -9.61 18.52
N LYS A 103 -6.33 -9.29 18.19
CA LYS A 103 -5.79 -7.93 18.07
C LYS A 103 -5.21 -7.63 16.70
N ILE A 104 -4.99 -8.65 15.88
CA ILE A 104 -4.35 -8.55 14.57
C ILE A 104 -5.36 -8.37 13.41
N LEU A 105 -6.65 -8.63 13.65
CA LEU A 105 -7.75 -8.40 12.71
C LEU A 105 -8.49 -7.10 13.02
#